data_AF-A0A401QCG0-F1
#
_entry.id   AF-A0A401QCG0-F1
#
_cell.length_a   1.000
_cell.length_b   1.000
_cell.length_c   1.000
_cell.angle_alpha   90.00
_cell.angle_beta   90.00
_cell.angle_gamma   90.00
#
_symmetry.space_group_name_H-M   'P 1'
#
loop_
_entity.id
_entity.type
_entity.pdbx_description
1 polymer ?
#
loop_
_entity_poly.entity_id
_entity_poly.type
_entity_poly.pdbx_seq_one_letter_code
_entity_poly.pdbx_strand_id
1 'polypeptide(L)'
;HRFEDVPGVRRHLVKRSTKGTVVHVGKDHSEPFPKAKKADRKPHEVFVELNELTVDKNHEMQWKETARWIKFEEDVEEETDRWGKPHVASLSFRSLLELRKTLAHGTVLLDLDQRSLPGIAHQVVEQMIISDQIKAEDRANVLRALLLKHR
;
A
#
# COMPACT_ATOMS: atom_id res chain seq x y z
N HIS A 1 32.64 -8.49 -14.47
CA HIS A 1 32.00 -9.70 -15.04
C HIS A 1 30.67 -9.30 -15.63
N ARG A 2 30.49 -9.64 -16.89
CA ARG A 2 29.62 -9.00 -17.89
C ARG A 2 28.22 -9.58 -17.82
N PHE A 3 27.22 -8.70 -17.85
CA PHE A 3 25.81 -9.01 -18.02
C PHE A 3 25.59 -9.74 -19.35
N GLU A 4 24.85 -10.85 -19.34
CA GLU A 4 24.23 -11.41 -20.53
C GLU A 4 22.72 -11.37 -20.38
N ASP A 5 22.10 -10.47 -21.15
CA ASP A 5 20.68 -10.46 -21.47
C ASP A 5 20.34 -11.73 -22.29
N VAL A 6 19.33 -12.48 -21.86
CA VAL A 6 18.77 -13.60 -22.64
C VAL A 6 17.51 -13.11 -23.35
N PRO A 7 17.48 -12.99 -24.69
CA PRO A 7 16.33 -12.49 -25.41
C PRO A 7 15.34 -13.61 -25.76
N GLY A 8 14.07 -13.38 -25.41
CA GLY A 8 12.94 -13.78 -26.26
C GLY A 8 12.04 -14.89 -25.77
N VAL A 9 10.80 -14.51 -25.41
CA VAL A 9 9.61 -15.30 -25.78
C VAL A 9 8.54 -14.31 -26.27
N ARG A 10 8.34 -14.26 -27.60
CA ARG A 10 7.33 -13.44 -28.27
C ARG A 10 5.94 -13.90 -27.86
N ARG A 11 5.14 -13.04 -27.22
CA ARG A 11 3.70 -13.28 -27.03
C ARG A 11 2.95 -12.93 -28.33
N HIS A 12 2.17 -13.87 -28.85
CA HIS A 12 1.30 -13.66 -30.01
C HIS A 12 0.31 -12.51 -29.75
N LEU A 13 0.34 -11.48 -30.62
CA LEU A 13 -0.63 -10.39 -30.60
C LEU A 13 -1.91 -10.84 -31.31
N VAL A 14 -2.93 -11.24 -30.54
CA VAL A 14 -4.27 -11.46 -31.09
C VAL A 14 -4.89 -10.09 -31.38
N LYS A 15 -4.89 -9.68 -32.65
CA LYS A 15 -5.70 -8.56 -33.14
C LYS A 15 -7.18 -8.96 -33.05
N ARG A 16 -7.89 -8.51 -32.02
CA ARG A 16 -9.35 -8.55 -32.00
C ARG A 16 -9.89 -7.28 -32.66
N SER A 17 -10.17 -7.39 -33.96
CA SER A 17 -11.06 -6.47 -34.67
C SER A 17 -12.49 -6.80 -34.26
N THR A 18 -13.31 -5.81 -33.93
CA THR A 18 -14.76 -5.87 -34.17
C THR A 18 -15.32 -4.45 -34.16
N LYS A 19 -15.91 -4.11 -35.31
CA LYS A 19 -16.61 -2.87 -35.61
C LYS A 19 -17.84 -2.71 -34.71
N GLY A 20 -18.29 -1.46 -34.60
CA GLY A 20 -19.23 -0.99 -33.59
C GLY A 20 -20.65 -1.52 -33.68
N THR A 21 -21.38 -1.23 -32.61
CA THR A 21 -22.84 -1.21 -32.60
C THR A 21 -23.24 0.26 -32.45
N VAL A 22 -23.64 0.89 -33.56
CA VAL A 22 -24.33 2.19 -33.52
C VAL A 22 -25.79 1.88 -33.26
N VAL A 23 -26.29 2.28 -32.10
CA VAL A 23 -27.72 2.32 -31.81
C VAL A 23 -28.09 3.80 -31.69
N HIS A 24 -28.80 4.32 -32.70
CA HIS A 24 -29.40 5.64 -32.64
C HIS A 24 -30.64 5.57 -31.74
N VAL A 25 -30.57 6.17 -30.56
CA VAL A 25 -31.73 6.50 -29.75
C VAL A 25 -31.53 7.91 -29.18
N GLY A 26 -32.49 8.79 -29.46
CA GLY A 26 -32.93 9.87 -28.57
C GLY A 26 -31.91 10.94 -28.18
N LYS A 27 -32.18 12.16 -28.62
CA LYS A 27 -31.61 13.40 -28.07
C LYS A 27 -31.95 13.48 -26.58
N ASP A 28 -31.03 13.09 -25.71
CA ASP A 28 -30.96 13.52 -24.31
C ASP A 28 -29.52 13.36 -23.80
N HIS A 29 -29.10 14.32 -23.00
CA HIS A 29 -27.75 14.48 -22.45
C HIS A 29 -27.07 13.17 -22.03
N SER A 30 -26.09 12.71 -22.81
CA SER A 30 -25.11 11.73 -22.34
C SER A 30 -23.99 12.48 -21.60
N GLU A 31 -24.14 12.63 -20.29
CA GLU A 31 -23.00 12.94 -19.43
C GLU A 31 -21.92 11.88 -19.68
N PRO A 32 -20.66 12.25 -19.96
CA PRO A 32 -19.60 11.27 -20.10
C PRO A 32 -19.41 10.61 -18.73
N PHE A 33 -19.94 9.40 -18.57
CA PHE A 33 -19.55 8.52 -17.47
C PHE A 33 -18.02 8.57 -17.37
N PRO A 34 -17.44 8.91 -16.20
CA PRO A 34 -16.00 8.97 -16.06
C PRO A 34 -15.47 7.59 -16.44
N LYS A 35 -14.78 7.53 -17.58
CA LYS A 35 -14.10 6.30 -18.02
C LYS A 35 -13.22 5.90 -16.85
N ALA A 36 -13.54 4.78 -16.21
CA ALA A 36 -12.71 4.20 -15.16
C ALA A 36 -11.28 4.19 -15.69
N LYS A 37 -10.41 5.01 -15.10
CA LYS A 37 -9.01 5.09 -15.51
C LYS A 37 -8.47 3.67 -15.38
N LYS A 38 -8.05 3.06 -16.50
CA LYS A 38 -7.37 1.76 -16.44
C LYS A 38 -6.11 1.98 -15.62
N ALA A 39 -6.11 1.52 -14.38
CA ALA A 39 -4.95 1.61 -13.50
C ALA A 39 -3.78 0.88 -14.17
N ASP A 40 -2.60 1.49 -14.16
CA ASP A 40 -1.40 0.79 -14.57
C ASP A 40 -1.10 -0.29 -13.53
N ARG A 41 -1.05 -1.54 -13.97
CA ARG A 41 -0.84 -2.73 -13.12
C ARG A 41 0.54 -3.35 -13.34
N LYS A 42 1.46 -2.61 -13.99
CA LYS A 42 2.83 -3.07 -14.13
C LYS A 42 3.55 -3.03 -12.77
N PRO A 43 4.40 -4.02 -12.47
CA PRO A 43 5.28 -3.95 -11.32
C PRO A 43 6.25 -2.77 -11.43
N HIS A 44 6.56 -2.14 -10.31
CA HIS A 44 7.52 -1.04 -10.19
C HIS A 44 8.59 -1.41 -9.16
N GLU A 45 9.79 -0.85 -9.28
CA GLU A 45 10.73 -0.86 -8.17
C GLU A 45 10.13 -0.03 -7.02
N VAL A 46 10.25 -0.55 -5.79
CA VAL A 46 9.61 0.03 -4.61
C VAL A 46 10.66 0.47 -3.60
N PHE A 47 10.38 1.60 -2.97
CA PHE A 47 10.96 1.99 -1.69
C PHE A 47 9.95 1.64 -0.61
N VAL A 48 10.41 1.02 0.47
CA VAL A 48 9.57 0.65 1.62
C VAL A 48 10.14 1.28 2.87
N GLU A 49 9.26 1.87 3.68
CA GLU A 49 9.58 2.52 4.95
C GLU A 49 8.74 1.88 6.05
N LEU A 50 9.37 1.47 7.14
CA LEU A 50 8.70 1.00 8.35
C LEU A 50 8.66 2.13 9.37
N ASN A 51 7.45 2.45 9.81
CA ASN A 51 7.21 3.42 10.88
C ASN A 51 6.58 2.73 12.08
N GLU A 52 7.03 3.09 13.28
CA GLU A 52 6.46 2.62 14.54
C GLU A 52 5.91 3.78 15.37
N LEU A 53 4.78 3.54 16.03
CA LEU A 53 4.16 4.51 16.94
C LEU A 53 4.90 4.48 18.28
N THR A 54 5.65 5.54 18.57
CA THR A 54 6.48 5.66 19.76
C THR A 54 6.10 6.89 20.57
N VAL A 55 6.50 6.92 21.84
CA VAL A 55 6.34 8.08 22.73
C VAL A 55 7.69 8.80 22.81
N ASP A 56 7.71 10.08 22.50
CA ASP A 56 8.94 10.88 22.53
C ASP A 56 9.31 11.36 23.95
N LYS A 57 10.42 12.11 24.06
CA LYS A 57 10.91 12.66 25.34
C LYS A 57 9.95 13.67 25.98
N ASN A 58 9.01 14.22 25.20
CA ASN A 58 8.00 15.17 25.66
C ASN A 58 6.68 14.46 26.01
N HIS A 59 6.65 13.13 26.02
CA HIS A 59 5.46 12.30 26.19
C HIS A 59 4.42 12.47 25.08
N GLU A 60 4.83 12.88 23.88
CA GLU A 60 3.97 12.96 22.70
C GLU A 60 4.08 11.66 21.88
N MET A 61 2.92 11.13 21.46
CA MET A 61 2.88 9.99 20.54
C MET A 61 3.13 10.44 19.10
N GLN A 62 4.01 9.74 18.39
CA GLN A 62 4.33 10.04 17.00
C GLN A 62 4.80 8.79 16.25
N TRP A 63 4.64 8.80 14.93
CA TRP A 63 5.22 7.79 14.06
C TRP A 63 6.68 8.16 13.79
N LYS A 64 7.57 7.20 13.99
CA LYS A 64 9.00 7.36 13.72
C LYS A 64 9.46 6.27 12.77
N GLU A 65 10.23 6.65 11.76
CA GLU A 65 10.88 5.70 10.87
C GLU A 65 11.89 4.86 11.67
N THR A 66 11.77 3.53 11.59
CA THR A 66 12.66 2.57 12.29
C THR A 66 13.50 1.75 11.33
N ALA A 67 13.02 1.53 10.10
CA ALA A 67 13.76 0.81 9.07
C ALA A 67 13.28 1.18 7.66
N ARG A 68 14.12 0.94 6.66
CA ARG A 68 13.78 1.14 5.24
C ARG A 68 14.43 0.12 4.32
N TRP A 69 13.81 -0.09 3.16
CA TRP A 69 14.29 -1.03 2.14
C TRP A 69 14.37 -0.38 0.77
N ILE A 70 15.57 -0.44 0.20
CA ILE A 70 15.84 -0.25 -1.23
C ILE A 70 16.86 -1.30 -1.67
N LYS A 71 16.35 -2.46 -2.09
CA LYS A 71 17.12 -3.72 -2.33
C LYS A 71 17.73 -4.33 -1.05
N PHE A 72 18.31 -3.51 -0.18
CA PHE A 72 18.84 -3.86 1.14
C PHE A 72 18.05 -3.15 2.24
N GLU A 73 18.12 -3.73 3.44
CA GLU A 73 17.56 -3.21 4.69
C GLU A 73 18.57 -2.29 5.39
N GLU A 74 18.08 -1.16 5.89
CA GLU A 74 18.79 -0.29 6.83
C GLU A 74 17.87 -0.03 8.01
N ASP A 75 18.39 -0.16 9.23
CA ASP A 75 17.67 0.14 10.48
C ASP A 75 18.19 1.44 11.10
N VAL A 76 17.35 2.10 11.89
CA VAL A 76 17.75 3.21 12.76
C VAL A 76 18.33 2.65 14.06
N GLU A 77 19.57 3.00 14.38
CA GLU A 77 20.22 2.61 15.62
C GLU A 77 19.56 3.30 16.83
N GLU A 78 19.08 2.50 17.81
CA GLU A 78 18.33 3.00 18.98
C GLU A 78 19.09 4.06 19.81
N GLU A 79 20.42 3.93 19.91
CA GLU A 79 21.25 4.82 20.74
C GLU A 79 21.65 6.12 20.03
N THR A 80 21.89 6.06 18.71
CA THR A 80 22.51 7.16 17.96
C THR A 80 21.54 7.90 17.05
N ASP A 81 20.37 7.32 16.80
CA ASP A 81 19.38 7.81 15.83
C ASP A 81 19.94 7.95 14.41
N ARG A 82 20.90 7.07 14.06
CA ARG A 82 21.56 7.03 12.75
C ARG A 82 21.21 5.76 12.01
N TRP A 83 21.24 5.86 10.68
CA TRP A 83 21.12 4.71 9.81
C TRP A 83 22.30 3.76 9.98
N GLY A 84 21.99 2.49 10.27
CA GLY A 84 22.93 1.39 10.22
C GLY A 84 23.38 1.08 8.79
N LYS A 85 24.28 0.10 8.66
CA LYS A 85 24.79 -0.31 7.34
C LYS A 85 23.74 -1.13 6.57
N PRO A 86 23.65 -0.96 5.24
CA PRO A 86 22.75 -1.76 4.42
C PRO A 86 23.10 -3.24 4.49
N HIS A 87 22.10 -4.09 4.71
CA HIS A 87 22.28 -5.53 4.82
C HIS A 87 21.10 -6.30 4.22
N VAL A 88 21.23 -7.62 4.13
CA VAL A 88 20.16 -8.49 3.64
C VAL A 88 19.21 -8.82 4.79
N ALA A 89 17.93 -8.53 4.59
CA ALA A 89 16.87 -8.79 5.56
C ALA A 89 16.86 -10.24 6.06
N SER A 90 16.77 -10.41 7.38
CA SER A 90 16.63 -11.70 8.03
C SER A 90 15.30 -11.75 8.79
N LEU A 91 14.35 -12.56 8.30
CA LEU A 91 13.03 -12.67 8.91
C LEU A 91 12.95 -13.88 9.85
N SER A 92 12.35 -13.68 11.01
CA SER A 92 12.05 -14.79 11.93
C SER A 92 10.94 -15.68 11.40
N PHE A 93 10.97 -16.98 11.71
CA PHE A 93 9.88 -17.89 11.37
C PHE A 93 8.53 -17.46 11.99
N ARG A 94 8.56 -16.94 13.21
CA ARG A 94 7.36 -16.48 13.92
C ARG A 94 6.70 -15.30 13.21
N SER A 95 7.47 -14.30 12.79
CA SER A 95 6.92 -13.14 12.08
C SER A 95 6.28 -13.53 10.74
N LEU A 96 6.87 -14.48 10.01
CA LEU A 96 6.28 -15.01 8.77
C LEU A 96 4.95 -15.74 9.01
N LEU A 97 4.84 -16.50 10.11
CA LEU A 97 3.59 -17.18 10.47
C LEU A 97 2.49 -16.18 10.84
N GLU A 98 2.81 -15.16 11.62
CA GLU A 98 1.85 -14.12 11.98
C GLU A 98 1.45 -13.29 10.75
N LEU A 99 2.38 -12.93 9.86
CA LEU A 99 2.06 -12.25 8.60
C LEU A 99 1.09 -13.06 7.73
N ARG A 100 1.25 -14.38 7.64
CA ARG A 100 0.30 -15.23 6.92
C ARG A 100 -1.09 -15.17 7.53
N LYS A 101 -1.20 -15.17 8.87
CA LYS A 101 -2.49 -15.06 9.55
C LYS A 101 -3.14 -13.70 9.34
N THR A 102 -2.38 -12.62 9.42
CA THR A 102 -2.89 -11.25 9.21
C THR A 102 -3.34 -11.03 7.77
N LEU A 103 -2.64 -11.58 6.77
CA LEU A 103 -3.10 -11.53 5.38
C LEU A 103 -4.35 -12.38 5.12
N ALA A 104 -4.55 -13.48 5.86
CA ALA A 104 -5.70 -14.35 5.67
C ALA A 104 -7.00 -13.81 6.30
N HIS A 105 -6.90 -13.06 7.40
CA HIS A 105 -8.06 -12.59 8.16
C HIS A 105 -8.16 -11.07 8.27
N GLY A 106 -7.12 -10.34 7.88
CA GLY A 106 -7.08 -8.89 7.96
C GLY A 106 -7.85 -8.21 6.84
N THR A 107 -8.07 -6.91 7.03
CA THR A 107 -8.73 -6.06 6.05
C THR A 107 -7.84 -5.82 4.82
N VAL A 108 -8.36 -6.12 3.63
CA VAL A 108 -7.65 -5.90 2.34
C VAL A 108 -8.48 -5.00 1.43
N LEU A 109 -7.92 -3.86 1.04
CA LEU A 109 -8.51 -2.86 0.15
C LEU A 109 -7.61 -2.69 -1.08
N LEU A 110 -8.03 -3.24 -2.23
CA LEU A 110 -7.29 -3.13 -3.50
C LEU A 110 -7.90 -2.05 -4.39
N ASP A 111 -7.08 -1.42 -5.23
CA ASP A 111 -7.49 -0.36 -6.16
C ASP A 111 -8.25 0.79 -5.45
N LEU A 112 -7.87 1.12 -4.20
CA LEU A 112 -8.49 2.17 -3.40
C LEU A 112 -8.32 3.54 -4.06
N ASP A 113 -9.42 4.21 -4.39
CA ASP A 113 -9.40 5.56 -4.97
C ASP A 113 -9.29 6.65 -3.89
N GLN A 114 -8.17 6.64 -3.15
CA GLN A 114 -7.79 7.66 -2.19
C GLN A 114 -6.36 8.11 -2.45
N ARG A 115 -6.09 9.42 -2.29
CA ARG A 115 -4.78 10.03 -2.59
C ARG A 115 -4.15 10.76 -1.42
N SER A 116 -4.75 10.67 -0.24
CA SER A 116 -4.27 11.32 0.97
C SER A 116 -4.32 10.34 2.13
N LEU A 117 -3.36 10.46 3.06
CA LEU A 117 -3.32 9.64 4.26
C LEU A 117 -4.64 9.72 5.07
N PRO A 118 -5.26 10.90 5.30
CA PRO A 118 -6.57 10.97 5.95
C PRO A 118 -7.67 10.18 5.25
N GLY A 119 -7.72 10.26 3.92
CA GLY A 119 -8.71 9.53 3.12
C GLY A 119 -8.50 8.02 3.18
N ILE A 120 -7.26 7.57 3.09
CA ILE A 120 -6.88 6.15 3.22
C ILE A 120 -7.22 5.65 4.63
N ALA A 121 -6.79 6.36 5.67
CA ALA A 121 -7.01 5.97 7.06
C ALA A 121 -8.50 5.84 7.39
N HIS A 122 -9.33 6.78 6.93
CA HIS A 122 -10.78 6.68 7.11
C HIS A 122 -11.34 5.41 6.47
N GLN A 123 -11.01 5.12 5.21
CA GLN A 123 -11.51 3.93 4.50
C GLN A 123 -11.05 2.62 5.15
N VAL A 124 -9.79 2.56 5.60
CA VAL A 124 -9.26 1.41 6.32
C VAL A 124 -10.01 1.19 7.64
N VAL A 125 -10.20 2.25 8.44
CA VAL A 125 -10.91 2.16 9.73
C VAL A 125 -12.37 1.74 9.55
N GLU A 126 -13.08 2.30 8.57
CA GLU A 126 -14.46 1.87 8.27
C GLU A 126 -14.51 0.38 7.92
N GLN A 127 -13.60 -0.08 7.05
CA GLN A 127 -13.59 -1.47 6.64
C GLN A 127 -13.19 -2.42 7.78
N MET A 128 -12.30 -2.00 8.68
CA MET A 128 -11.95 -2.75 9.89
C MET A 128 -13.15 -2.90 10.84
N ILE A 129 -14.02 -1.90 10.93
CA ILE A 129 -15.28 -1.99 11.71
C ILE A 129 -16.26 -2.95 11.02
N ILE A 130 -16.45 -2.83 9.69
CA ILE A 130 -17.35 -3.70 8.92
C ILE A 130 -16.94 -5.17 8.97
N SER A 131 -15.63 -5.43 9.07
CA SER A 131 -15.06 -6.78 9.16
C SER A 131 -14.82 -7.24 10.61
N ASP A 132 -15.39 -6.55 11.60
CA ASP A 132 -15.30 -6.84 13.03
C ASP A 132 -13.86 -6.98 13.56
N GLN A 133 -12.88 -6.35 12.91
CA GLN A 133 -11.48 -6.31 13.35
C GLN A 133 -11.29 -5.33 14.52
N ILE A 134 -12.09 -4.26 14.55
CA ILE A 134 -12.16 -3.29 15.64
C ILE A 134 -13.62 -2.95 15.91
N LYS A 135 -13.90 -2.43 17.11
CA LYS A 135 -15.24 -1.96 17.45
C LYS A 135 -15.47 -0.55 16.94
N ALA A 136 -16.73 -0.20 16.71
CA ALA A 136 -17.12 1.15 16.30
C ALA A 136 -16.72 2.24 17.33
N GLU A 137 -16.66 1.90 18.62
CA GLU A 137 -16.22 2.79 19.70
C GLU A 137 -14.73 3.18 19.58
N ASP A 138 -13.90 2.32 19.00
CA ASP A 138 -12.46 2.54 18.85
C ASP A 138 -12.12 3.44 17.65
N ARG A 139 -13.08 3.69 16.76
CA ARG A 139 -12.94 4.46 15.51
C ARG A 139 -12.15 5.75 15.71
N ALA A 140 -12.55 6.57 16.67
CA ALA A 140 -11.95 7.88 16.89
C ALA A 140 -10.50 7.77 17.38
N ASN A 141 -10.21 6.79 18.24
CA ASN A 141 -8.87 6.58 18.78
C ASN A 141 -7.91 6.06 17.71
N VAL A 142 -8.34 5.06 16.92
CA VAL A 142 -7.54 4.49 15.82
C VAL A 142 -7.29 5.55 14.74
N LEU A 143 -8.32 6.29 14.33
CA LEU A 143 -8.16 7.34 13.32
C LEU A 143 -7.22 8.45 13.81
N ARG A 144 -7.32 8.86 15.07
CA ARG A 144 -6.38 9.83 15.67
C ARG A 144 -4.95 9.29 15.61
N ALA A 145 -4.73 8.03 16.01
CA ALA A 145 -3.40 7.42 16.00
C ALA A 145 -2.79 7.35 14.60
N LEU A 146 -3.55 6.92 13.60
CA LEU A 146 -3.09 6.83 12.19
C LEU A 146 -2.76 8.20 11.57
N LEU A 147 -3.24 9.30 12.15
CA LEU A 147 -3.04 10.65 11.65
C LEU A 147 -2.09 11.49 12.52
N LEU A 148 -1.41 10.86 13.48
CA LEU A 148 -0.32 11.51 14.20
C LEU A 148 0.81 11.87 13.25
N LYS A 149 1.66 12.80 13.69
CA LYS A 149 2.81 13.25 12.90
C LYS A 149 3.77 12.08 12.63
N HIS A 150 4.20 11.97 11.39
CA HIS A 150 5.33 11.15 10.97
C HIS A 150 6.61 11.98 11.03
N ARG A 151 7.63 11.47 11.71
CA ARG A 151 8.93 12.13 11.92
C ARG A 151 10.07 11.32 11.34
#